data_AF-A0A381ZCM9-F1
#
_entry.id   AF-A0A381ZCM9-F1
#
_cell.length_a   1.000
_cell.length_b   1.000
_cell.length_c   1.000
_cell.angle_alpha   90.00
_cell.angle_beta   90.00
_cell.angle_gamma   90.00
#
_symmetry.space_group_name_H-M   'P 1'
#
loop_
_entity.id
_entity.type
_entity.pdbx_description
1 polymer ?
#
loop_
_entity_poly.entity_id
_entity_poly.type
_entity_poly.pdbx_seq_one_letter_code
_entity_poly.pdbx_strand_id
1 'polypeptide(L)'
;TYVTDDNDIPNKKFVDDEILSSIQNLSYPFIANQDSEIRITDGTNLSSDISFKIDGVLKAKMTDNWFQMYNTTVDIGQIRIEDNIISNTVSNGDLKIHAPGTGSVKVDDSFTITHTPGVLDPATDPAYDTEGVKLYAKLPAGGNTGLYYVNTNNERDEVIGRNRSLLFSMMF
;
A
#
# COMPACT_ATOMS: atom_id res chain seq x y z
N THR A 1 -65.75 29.03 -20.90
CA THR A 1 -64.40 29.42 -21.35
C THR A 1 -63.45 28.49 -20.66
N TYR A 2 -62.78 27.63 -21.41
CA TYR A 2 -61.83 26.70 -20.83
C TYR A 2 -60.63 27.51 -20.34
N VAL A 3 -60.19 27.19 -19.13
CA VAL A 3 -58.95 27.66 -18.53
C VAL A 3 -57.84 27.02 -19.38
N THR A 4 -57.34 27.74 -20.37
CA THR A 4 -56.34 27.25 -21.34
C THR A 4 -54.96 27.82 -21.09
N ASP A 5 -54.87 28.93 -20.35
CA ASP A 5 -53.63 29.63 -20.02
C ASP A 5 -53.28 29.39 -18.54
N ASP A 6 -52.00 29.20 -18.22
CA ASP A 6 -51.53 28.97 -16.85
C ASP A 6 -51.82 30.13 -15.89
N ASN A 7 -52.13 31.32 -16.44
CA ASN A 7 -52.57 32.50 -15.69
C ASN A 7 -54.07 32.48 -15.33
N ASP A 8 -54.85 31.56 -15.90
CA ASP A 8 -56.28 31.42 -15.60
C ASP A 8 -56.51 30.88 -14.18
N ILE A 9 -55.49 30.26 -13.58
CA ILE A 9 -55.41 29.96 -12.14
C ILE A 9 -54.52 31.04 -11.51
N PRO A 10 -55.07 31.97 -10.71
CA PRO A 10 -54.40 33.21 -10.29
C PRO A 10 -53.01 33.06 -9.66
N ASN A 11 -52.66 31.86 -9.16
CA ASN A 11 -51.43 31.61 -8.41
C ASN A 11 -50.58 30.45 -8.96
N LYS A 12 -51.02 29.75 -10.02
CA LYS A 12 -50.27 28.60 -10.56
C LYS A 12 -48.88 29.04 -11.02
N LYS A 13 -48.82 30.13 -11.79
CA LYS A 13 -47.57 30.73 -12.23
C LYS A 13 -46.63 31.08 -11.06
N PHE A 14 -47.16 31.69 -10.01
CA PHE A 14 -46.36 32.08 -8.84
C PHE A 14 -45.79 30.86 -8.10
N VAL A 15 -46.60 29.80 -7.91
CA VAL A 15 -46.15 28.57 -7.26
C VAL A 15 -45.09 27.85 -8.10
N ASP A 16 -45.29 27.79 -9.42
CA ASP A 16 -44.33 27.20 -10.35
C ASP A 16 -43.01 28.01 -10.33
N ASP A 17 -43.09 29.34 -10.32
CA ASP A 17 -41.93 30.24 -10.24
C ASP A 17 -41.17 30.10 -8.90
N GLU A 18 -41.87 30.00 -7.76
CA GLU A 18 -41.26 29.88 -6.42
C GLU A 18 -40.60 28.51 -6.19
N ILE A 19 -41.24 27.42 -6.65
CA ILE A 19 -40.66 26.07 -6.60
C ILE A 19 -39.42 25.99 -7.49
N LEU A 20 -39.49 26.55 -8.69
CA LEU A 20 -38.36 26.58 -9.62
C LEU A 20 -37.19 27.38 -9.02
N SER A 21 -37.47 28.56 -8.48
CA SER A 21 -36.49 29.39 -7.76
C SER A 21 -35.89 28.64 -6.57
N SER A 22 -36.73 27.99 -5.75
CA SER A 22 -36.27 27.24 -4.59
C SER A 22 -35.35 26.10 -4.99
N ILE A 23 -35.70 25.30 -6.01
CA ILE A 23 -34.88 24.17 -6.49
C ILE A 23 -33.57 24.67 -7.14
N GLN A 24 -33.61 25.75 -7.91
CA GLN A 24 -32.41 26.30 -8.56
C GLN A 24 -31.41 26.89 -7.57
N ASN A 25 -31.88 27.39 -6.43
CA ASN A 25 -31.05 27.93 -5.37
C ASN A 25 -30.54 26.87 -4.38
N LEU A 26 -31.00 25.62 -4.48
CA LEU A 26 -30.47 24.50 -3.71
C LEU A 26 -29.08 24.11 -4.27
N SER A 27 -28.03 24.67 -3.67
CA SER A 27 -26.65 24.26 -3.91
C SER A 27 -26.35 22.95 -3.17
N TYR A 28 -26.78 21.82 -3.73
CA TYR A 28 -26.29 20.51 -3.32
C TYR A 28 -25.00 20.19 -4.09
N PRO A 29 -24.01 19.51 -3.49
CA PRO A 29 -22.91 18.93 -4.25
C PRO A 29 -23.48 17.76 -5.09
N PHE A 30 -23.89 18.04 -6.32
CA PHE A 30 -24.23 17.01 -7.29
C PHE A 30 -22.99 16.66 -8.11
N ILE A 31 -22.95 15.45 -8.67
CA ILE A 31 -21.99 15.13 -9.72
C ILE A 31 -22.40 15.98 -10.93
N ALA A 32 -21.69 17.09 -11.15
CA ALA A 32 -22.10 18.14 -12.08
C ALA A 32 -22.37 17.64 -13.51
N ASN A 33 -21.60 16.63 -13.93
CA ASN A 33 -21.63 16.04 -15.26
C ASN A 33 -22.15 14.58 -15.28
N GLN A 34 -22.64 14.07 -14.14
CA GLN A 34 -23.09 12.67 -13.93
C GLN A 34 -22.12 11.56 -14.41
N ASP A 35 -20.83 11.86 -14.50
CA ASP A 35 -19.80 10.98 -15.05
C ASP A 35 -18.86 10.40 -13.98
N SER A 36 -18.60 11.10 -12.87
CA SER A 36 -18.04 10.49 -11.66
C SER A 36 -19.09 9.59 -10.98
N GLU A 37 -18.82 8.31 -10.76
CA GLU A 37 -19.79 7.41 -10.12
C GLU A 37 -19.14 6.31 -9.29
N ILE A 38 -19.84 5.84 -8.27
CA ILE A 38 -19.56 4.53 -7.68
C ILE A 38 -20.74 3.64 -8.02
N ARG A 39 -20.46 2.52 -8.68
CA ARG A 39 -21.47 1.58 -9.16
C ARG A 39 -21.26 0.22 -8.55
N ILE A 40 -22.33 -0.33 -8.00
CA ILE A 40 -22.38 -1.71 -7.54
C ILE A 40 -23.33 -2.45 -8.46
N THR A 41 -22.83 -3.51 -9.07
CA THR A 41 -23.56 -4.38 -9.95
C THR A 41 -23.69 -5.73 -9.24
N ASP A 42 -24.91 -6.23 -9.10
CA ASP A 42 -25.16 -7.59 -8.63
C ASP A 42 -25.83 -8.38 -9.75
N GLY A 43 -25.09 -9.33 -10.30
CA GLY A 43 -25.53 -10.09 -11.46
C GLY A 43 -26.01 -11.47 -11.05
N THR A 44 -27.28 -11.76 -11.26
CA THR A 44 -27.80 -13.13 -11.09
C THR A 44 -27.33 -14.09 -12.19
N ASN A 45 -26.90 -13.56 -13.35
CA ASN A 45 -26.22 -14.27 -14.46
C ASN A 45 -25.05 -13.44 -15.05
N LEU A 46 -24.61 -12.39 -14.35
CA LEU A 46 -23.50 -11.51 -14.72
C LEU A 46 -22.53 -11.42 -13.53
N SER A 47 -21.29 -10.98 -13.75
CA SER A 47 -20.34 -10.78 -12.64
C SER A 47 -20.84 -9.66 -11.73
N SER A 48 -20.89 -9.92 -10.43
CA SER A 48 -21.08 -8.87 -9.43
C SER A 48 -19.78 -8.07 -9.28
N ASP A 49 -19.88 -6.75 -9.26
CA ASP A 49 -18.72 -5.89 -9.09
C ASP A 49 -19.04 -4.54 -8.45
N ILE A 50 -18.02 -3.92 -7.89
CA ILE A 50 -18.03 -2.55 -7.39
C ILE A 50 -17.03 -1.77 -8.22
N SER A 51 -17.43 -0.63 -8.78
CA SER A 51 -16.62 0.17 -9.69
C SER A 51 -16.65 1.63 -9.24
N PHE A 52 -15.51 2.27 -9.07
CA PHE A 52 -15.38 3.69 -8.72
C PHE A 52 -14.93 4.44 -9.94
N LYS A 53 -15.58 5.53 -10.33
CA LYS A 53 -15.25 6.38 -11.46
C LYS A 53 -15.19 7.83 -11.02
N ILE A 54 -14.21 8.57 -11.53
CA ILE A 54 -14.07 10.01 -11.40
C ILE A 54 -14.03 10.57 -12.82
N ASP A 55 -14.90 11.53 -13.12
CA ASP A 55 -15.10 12.21 -14.40
C ASP A 55 -15.25 11.21 -15.58
N GLY A 56 -16.08 10.18 -15.37
CA GLY A 56 -16.31 9.10 -16.34
C GLY A 56 -15.24 8.00 -16.32
N VAL A 57 -14.17 8.16 -15.54
CA VAL A 57 -12.97 7.31 -15.58
C VAL A 57 -12.87 6.42 -14.35
N LEU A 58 -12.81 5.09 -14.53
CA LEU A 58 -12.66 4.11 -13.44
C LEU A 58 -11.34 4.29 -12.66
N LYS A 59 -11.40 4.22 -11.31
CA LYS A 59 -10.36 4.50 -10.29
C LYS A 59 -10.16 3.40 -9.25
N ALA A 60 -11.15 2.55 -9.00
CA ALA A 60 -10.96 1.23 -8.41
C ALA A 60 -12.08 0.29 -8.85
N LYS A 61 -11.85 -1.01 -8.86
CA LYS A 61 -12.88 -2.02 -9.07
C LYS A 61 -12.60 -3.26 -8.23
N MET A 62 -13.64 -3.78 -7.62
CA MET A 62 -13.59 -5.03 -6.86
C MET A 62 -14.61 -6.00 -7.43
N THR A 63 -14.20 -7.25 -7.59
CA THR A 63 -15.04 -8.38 -7.96
C THR A 63 -14.99 -9.42 -6.84
N ASP A 64 -15.65 -10.56 -7.03
CA ASP A 64 -15.56 -11.70 -6.13
C ASP A 64 -14.14 -12.30 -6.02
N ASN A 65 -13.28 -12.08 -7.00
CA ASN A 65 -11.95 -12.70 -7.09
C ASN A 65 -10.78 -11.74 -6.92
N TRP A 66 -10.96 -10.42 -7.10
CA TRP A 66 -9.86 -9.46 -7.07
C TRP A 66 -10.27 -8.03 -6.71
N PHE A 67 -9.28 -7.27 -6.24
CA PHE A 67 -9.34 -5.84 -5.99
C PHE A 67 -8.32 -5.11 -6.86
N GLN A 68 -8.78 -4.11 -7.63
CA GLN A 68 -7.98 -3.34 -8.58
C GLN A 68 -8.13 -1.85 -8.28
N MET A 69 -7.02 -1.13 -8.19
CA MET A 69 -6.99 0.34 -8.07
C MET A 69 -6.47 0.91 -9.41
N TYR A 70 -7.19 1.86 -10.02
CA TYR A 70 -6.86 2.53 -11.29
C TYR A 70 -6.40 3.99 -11.05
N ASN A 71 -5.44 4.18 -10.12
CA ASN A 71 -4.82 5.46 -9.77
C ASN A 71 -3.40 5.60 -10.33
N THR A 72 -2.99 6.84 -10.63
CA THR A 72 -1.71 7.16 -11.31
C THR A 72 -0.48 7.10 -10.38
N THR A 73 -0.62 7.47 -9.11
CA THR A 73 0.27 7.09 -7.99
C THR A 73 -0.53 6.21 -7.07
N VAL A 74 0.00 5.01 -6.97
CA VAL A 74 -0.19 4.08 -5.90
C VAL A 74 1.23 3.91 -5.40
N ASP A 75 1.49 4.37 -4.18
CA ASP A 75 2.75 4.10 -3.50
C ASP A 75 2.89 2.58 -3.32
N ILE A 76 3.39 1.92 -4.39
CA ILE A 76 3.74 0.50 -4.64
C ILE A 76 4.68 0.45 -5.90
N GLY A 77 5.96 0.81 -5.77
CA GLY A 77 6.91 1.11 -6.87
C GLY A 77 7.68 -0.08 -7.48
N GLN A 78 8.96 -0.23 -7.15
CA GLN A 78 9.80 -1.39 -7.56
C GLN A 78 9.44 -2.64 -6.73
N ILE A 79 8.16 -2.87 -6.48
CA ILE A 79 7.65 -3.86 -5.53
C ILE A 79 6.77 -4.83 -6.29
N ARG A 80 7.09 -6.11 -6.17
CA ARG A 80 6.31 -7.22 -6.71
C ARG A 80 5.75 -8.03 -5.55
N ILE A 81 4.43 -8.24 -5.55
CA ILE A 81 3.72 -9.13 -4.64
C ILE A 81 3.22 -10.31 -5.48
N GLU A 82 3.81 -11.48 -5.30
CA GLU A 82 3.43 -12.74 -5.97
C GLU A 82 3.09 -13.77 -4.90
N ASP A 83 1.81 -14.15 -4.82
CA ASP A 83 1.26 -14.96 -3.73
C ASP A 83 1.60 -14.35 -2.35
N ASN A 84 2.59 -14.94 -1.67
CA ASN A 84 3.10 -14.55 -0.36
C ASN A 84 4.52 -13.97 -0.39
N ILE A 85 5.03 -13.59 -1.57
CA ILE A 85 6.39 -13.08 -1.77
C ILE A 85 6.33 -11.61 -2.16
N ILE A 86 7.02 -10.77 -1.38
CA ILE A 86 7.27 -9.36 -1.71
C ILE A 86 8.74 -9.24 -2.14
N SER A 87 9.00 -8.73 -3.35
CA SER A 87 10.35 -8.63 -3.92
C SER A 87 10.59 -7.31 -4.67
N ASN A 88 11.86 -6.92 -4.79
CA ASN A 88 12.28 -5.89 -5.74
C ASN A 88 12.52 -6.52 -7.12
N THR A 89 12.14 -5.81 -8.17
CA THR A 89 12.33 -6.23 -9.57
C THR A 89 13.65 -5.75 -10.18
N VAL A 90 14.46 -4.96 -9.46
CA VAL A 90 15.73 -4.41 -9.94
C VAL A 90 16.90 -5.28 -9.50
N SER A 91 17.70 -5.75 -10.47
CA SER A 91 18.93 -6.51 -10.18
C SER A 91 19.87 -5.68 -9.33
N ASN A 92 20.36 -6.26 -8.22
CA ASN A 92 21.18 -5.57 -7.23
C ASN A 92 20.50 -4.33 -6.61
N GLY A 93 19.18 -4.17 -6.76
CA GLY A 93 18.40 -3.09 -6.19
C GLY A 93 17.80 -3.48 -4.84
N ASP A 94 17.87 -2.58 -3.86
CA ASP A 94 17.37 -2.84 -2.52
C ASP A 94 15.84 -2.81 -2.47
N LEU A 95 15.24 -3.77 -1.77
CA LEU A 95 13.85 -3.68 -1.32
C LEU A 95 13.79 -2.81 -0.06
N LYS A 96 13.43 -1.53 -0.21
CA LYS A 96 13.41 -0.58 0.91
C LYS A 96 12.03 -0.49 1.55
N ILE A 97 11.89 -1.11 2.72
CA ILE A 97 10.73 -0.94 3.59
C ILE A 97 11.07 0.16 4.58
N HIS A 98 10.41 1.32 4.44
CA HIS A 98 10.68 2.47 5.29
C HIS A 98 9.37 3.14 5.71
N ALA A 99 9.40 3.74 6.90
CA ALA A 99 8.29 4.53 7.42
C ALA A 99 8.75 6.00 7.51
N PRO A 100 8.07 6.94 6.82
CA PRO A 100 8.45 8.35 6.88
C PRO A 100 8.17 8.96 8.27
N GLY A 101 8.96 9.97 8.66
CA GLY A 101 8.78 10.70 9.93
C GLY A 101 9.17 9.90 11.18
N THR A 102 8.29 9.83 12.18
CA THR A 102 8.47 9.04 13.42
C THR A 102 7.89 7.62 13.32
N GLY A 103 7.56 7.16 12.11
CA GLY A 103 7.02 5.83 11.86
C GLY A 103 8.03 4.71 12.10
N SER A 104 7.54 3.46 12.14
CA SER A 104 8.38 2.26 12.30
C SER A 104 7.91 1.14 11.38
N VAL A 105 8.85 0.32 10.91
CA VAL A 105 8.56 -0.98 10.27
C VAL A 105 8.42 -2.01 11.39
N LYS A 106 7.28 -2.69 11.48
CA LYS A 106 6.98 -3.67 12.53
C LYS A 106 6.76 -5.06 11.93
N VAL A 107 7.19 -6.08 12.66
CA VAL A 107 6.92 -7.49 12.38
C VAL A 107 6.39 -8.07 13.69
N ASP A 108 5.17 -8.63 13.68
CA ASP A 108 4.42 -8.90 14.92
C ASP A 108 4.81 -10.20 15.63
N ASP A 109 5.35 -11.18 14.90
CA ASP A 109 5.75 -12.48 15.45
C ASP A 109 7.27 -12.67 15.34
N SER A 110 7.70 -13.24 14.22
CA SER A 110 9.11 -13.59 14.00
C SER A 110 9.61 -13.04 12.67
N PHE A 111 10.81 -12.48 12.69
CA PHE A 111 11.52 -12.09 11.49
C PHE A 111 12.66 -13.08 11.25
N THR A 112 12.45 -13.99 10.31
CA THR A 112 13.46 -15.00 9.95
C THR A 112 14.39 -14.43 8.88
N ILE A 113 15.66 -14.27 9.22
CA ILE A 113 16.74 -14.00 8.25
C ILE A 113 17.31 -15.35 7.83
N THR A 114 17.16 -15.69 6.55
CA THR A 114 17.69 -16.96 6.01
C THR A 114 19.22 -16.90 5.89
N HIS A 115 19.87 -18.06 6.00
CA HIS A 115 21.31 -18.17 5.85
C HIS A 115 21.79 -17.64 4.48
N THR A 116 22.91 -16.92 4.47
CA THR A 116 23.66 -16.64 3.24
C THR A 116 24.47 -17.88 2.82
N PRO A 117 24.70 -18.12 1.52
CA PRO A 117 24.19 -17.39 0.36
C PRO A 117 22.68 -17.54 0.14
N GLY A 118 22.03 -16.48 -0.31
CA GLY A 118 20.61 -16.48 -0.66
C GLY A 118 20.35 -17.09 -2.04
N VAL A 119 19.08 -17.21 -2.41
CA VAL A 119 18.70 -17.62 -3.78
C VAL A 119 19.25 -16.59 -4.78
N LEU A 120 19.99 -17.05 -5.79
CA LEU A 120 20.63 -16.21 -6.82
C LEU A 120 21.69 -15.21 -6.32
N ASP A 121 22.14 -15.35 -5.07
CA ASP A 121 23.26 -14.58 -4.53
C ASP A 121 24.33 -15.55 -4.01
N PRO A 122 25.42 -15.82 -4.76
CA PRO A 122 26.47 -16.75 -4.34
C PRO A 122 27.36 -16.20 -3.21
N ALA A 123 27.19 -14.93 -2.80
CA ALA A 123 28.02 -14.34 -1.77
C ALA A 123 27.69 -14.93 -0.39
N THR A 124 28.69 -15.54 0.24
CA THR A 124 28.58 -16.05 1.61
C THR A 124 28.58 -14.93 2.65
N ASP A 125 29.32 -13.85 2.38
CA ASP A 125 29.42 -12.68 3.25
C ASP A 125 29.02 -11.43 2.47
N PRO A 126 27.97 -10.70 2.91
CA PRO A 126 27.55 -9.48 2.25
C PRO A 126 28.65 -8.41 2.20
N ALA A 127 28.68 -7.63 1.11
CA ALA A 127 29.48 -6.42 1.03
C ALA A 127 28.98 -5.38 2.04
N TYR A 128 29.89 -4.63 2.65
CA TYR A 128 29.53 -3.57 3.59
C TYR A 128 28.74 -2.45 2.90
N ASP A 129 27.94 -1.73 3.67
CA ASP A 129 27.23 -0.53 3.21
C ASP A 129 27.94 0.70 3.78
N THR A 130 28.07 1.79 3.02
CA THR A 130 28.56 3.06 3.57
C THR A 130 27.49 3.78 4.38
N GLU A 131 26.22 3.45 4.15
CA GLU A 131 25.07 4.11 4.76
C GLU A 131 24.59 3.41 6.05
N GLY A 132 25.14 2.23 6.38
CA GLY A 132 24.70 1.51 7.59
C GLY A 132 25.33 0.15 7.84
N VAL A 133 24.77 -0.54 8.84
CA VAL A 133 25.17 -1.90 9.23
C VAL A 133 24.21 -2.90 8.56
N LYS A 134 24.75 -3.92 7.89
CA LYS A 134 23.93 -5.04 7.38
C LYS A 134 23.91 -6.17 8.40
N LEU A 135 22.72 -6.70 8.68
CA LEU A 135 22.51 -7.91 9.47
C LEU A 135 22.23 -9.09 8.55
N TYR A 136 22.86 -10.23 8.80
CA TYR A 136 22.71 -11.45 8.00
C TYR A 136 22.92 -12.70 8.86
N ALA A 137 22.47 -13.86 8.37
CA ALA A 137 22.59 -15.12 9.10
C ALA A 137 23.60 -16.07 8.44
N LYS A 138 24.41 -16.76 9.25
CA LYS A 138 25.27 -17.89 8.85
C LYS A 138 25.20 -18.99 9.91
N LEU A 139 25.82 -20.13 9.63
CA LEU A 139 25.99 -21.17 10.64
C LEU A 139 26.65 -20.58 11.90
N PRO A 140 26.10 -20.83 13.11
CA PRO A 140 26.67 -20.31 14.34
C PRO A 140 28.13 -20.73 14.53
N ALA A 141 28.97 -19.80 14.98
CA ALA A 141 30.37 -20.06 15.26
C ALA A 141 30.67 -19.88 16.77
N GLY A 142 31.75 -19.19 17.13
CA GLY A 142 32.15 -18.98 18.52
C GLY A 142 31.10 -18.25 19.36
N GLY A 143 30.30 -17.37 18.74
CA GLY A 143 29.19 -16.65 19.38
C GLY A 143 27.94 -17.50 19.58
N ASN A 144 27.79 -18.58 18.80
CA ASN A 144 26.69 -19.54 18.85
C ASN A 144 25.29 -18.93 18.66
N THR A 145 25.18 -17.80 17.95
CA THR A 145 23.90 -17.15 17.62
C THR A 145 23.51 -17.30 16.15
N GLY A 146 24.50 -17.43 15.26
CA GLY A 146 24.29 -17.45 13.81
C GLY A 146 23.91 -16.09 13.23
N LEU A 147 23.81 -15.02 14.04
CA LEU A 147 23.52 -13.67 13.59
C LEU A 147 24.82 -12.89 13.44
N TYR A 148 25.07 -12.36 12.26
CA TYR A 148 26.27 -11.61 11.93
C TYR A 148 25.93 -10.18 11.50
N TYR A 149 26.93 -9.31 11.62
CA TYR A 149 26.87 -7.97 11.04
C TYR A 149 28.07 -7.68 10.15
N VAL A 150 27.93 -6.69 9.26
CA VAL A 150 29.04 -5.97 8.65
C VAL A 150 28.78 -4.47 8.81
N ASN A 151 29.75 -3.74 9.38
CA ASN A 151 29.62 -2.29 9.62
C ASN A 151 30.19 -1.46 8.46
N THR A 152 30.03 -0.13 8.56
CA THR A 152 30.49 0.84 7.54
C THR A 152 32.01 0.87 7.34
N ASN A 153 32.78 0.28 8.24
CA ASN A 153 34.25 0.14 8.16
C ASN A 153 34.68 -1.23 7.60
N ASN A 154 33.75 -2.01 7.03
CA ASN A 154 34.00 -3.36 6.50
C ASN A 154 34.44 -4.39 7.56
N GLU A 155 34.17 -4.12 8.85
CA GLU A 155 34.38 -5.09 9.93
C GLU A 155 33.17 -6.00 10.09
N ARG A 156 33.42 -7.30 10.29
CA ARG A 156 32.40 -8.36 10.41
C ARG A 156 32.58 -9.13 11.70
N ASP A 157 31.48 -9.39 12.40
CA ASP A 157 31.49 -10.31 13.55
C ASP A 157 30.12 -10.96 13.79
N GLU A 158 30.13 -12.03 14.59
CA GLU A 158 28.94 -12.68 15.12
C GLU A 158 28.45 -11.93 16.36
N VAL A 159 27.16 -11.62 16.41
CA VAL A 159 26.53 -11.08 17.62
C VAL A 159 26.60 -12.13 18.72
N ILE A 160 27.18 -11.81 19.87
CA ILE A 160 27.37 -12.77 20.95
C ILE A 160 26.20 -12.75 21.95
N GLY A 161 25.73 -13.94 22.34
CA GLY A 161 24.79 -14.07 23.45
C GLY A 161 25.45 -13.81 24.81
N ARG A 162 24.64 -13.46 25.82
CA ARG A 162 25.11 -13.14 27.19
C ARG A 162 26.05 -14.20 27.77
N ASN A 163 25.72 -15.48 27.62
CA ASN A 163 26.50 -16.58 28.20
C ASN A 163 27.90 -16.70 27.56
N ARG A 164 28.03 -16.36 26.27
CA ARG A 164 29.32 -16.37 25.55
C ARG A 164 30.13 -15.10 25.81
N SER A 165 29.46 -13.95 25.93
CA SER A 165 30.11 -12.68 26.27
C SER A 165 30.89 -12.73 27.59
N LEU A 166 30.32 -13.39 28.61
CA LEU A 166 31.01 -13.58 29.90
C LEU A 166 32.26 -14.46 29.78
N LEU A 167 32.21 -15.52 28.98
CA LEU A 167 33.35 -16.39 28.74
C LEU A 167 34.48 -15.64 28.01
N PHE A 168 34.15 -14.86 26.97
CA PHE A 168 35.15 -14.07 26.25
C PHE A 168 35.77 -12.98 27.10
N SER A 169 35.00 -12.35 28.01
CA SER A 169 35.52 -11.37 28.96
C SER A 169 36.51 -11.94 29.99
N MET A 170 36.58 -13.26 30.17
CA MET A 170 37.54 -13.89 31.09
C MET A 170 38.85 -14.27 30.39
N MET A 171 38.88 -14.25 29.06
CA MET A 171 40.06 -14.63 28.26
C MET A 171 40.89 -13.42 27.79
N PHE A 172 40.43 -12.20 28.03
CA PHE A 172 41.11 -10.94 27.70
C PHE A 172 41.23 -10.04 28.92
#